data_AF-D3P495-F1
#
_entry.id   AF-D3P495-F1
#
_cell.length_a   1.000
_cell.length_b   1.000
_cell.length_c   1.000
_cell.angle_alpha   90.00
_cell.angle_beta   90.00
_cell.angle_gamma   90.00
#
_symmetry.space_group_name_H-M   'P 1'
#
loop_
_entity.id
_entity.type
_entity.pdbx_description
1 polymer ?
#
loop_
_entity_poly.entity_id
_entity_poly.type
_entity_poly.pdbx_seq_one_letter_code
_entity_poly.pdbx_strand_id
1 'polypeptide(L)'
;MTSLPTSFPIGRRRVDPRAERAARTILTGPRPRLLRQPVTAAVNERRRDPRALRAAALVQSQPRPRYDWTRDAATTGTAAAIAGTAAPAPAIPVQVIAEPAYLILAMLDRPGGEVSEHDRQVIAAARLLADAGGGAVVTVCTGSGEALAEAGSDRHVALPDGWADDYVPERRAAAASALMAALSPRHILFPDSQDGGDVARRLAAAVGERLFTGVQSLGPDRATRQSAGGSLETGHCPTRLMTVAADALAPLDGVRHEARPLALPDPVMAGEEGLPRLGGARRLAVDPDALALSETDFILSAGNGVTDWRSFAELGEALGATRAGSRVVCDAGHLPRERQVGASGTVVGARCYLAVGIAGAPQHLQGITAVRHVIAVNTDLHAEMIKRADLSIVADAQDVMPALIRLIRERRHA
;
A
#
# COMPACT_ATOMS: atom_id res chain seq x y z
N MET A 1 13.12 -54.03 -6.37
CA MET A 1 14.17 -53.82 -5.35
C MET A 1 14.98 -52.63 -5.87
N THR A 2 14.99 -51.44 -5.28
CA THR A 2 14.90 -51.07 -3.86
C THR A 2 14.45 -49.60 -3.81
N SER A 3 13.29 -49.33 -3.20
CA SER A 3 12.87 -47.98 -2.82
C SER A 3 13.55 -47.62 -1.49
N LEU A 4 14.27 -46.51 -1.44
CA LEU A 4 14.80 -45.93 -0.20
C LEU A 4 14.04 -44.64 0.17
N PRO A 5 13.89 -44.35 1.47
CA PRO A 5 12.77 -43.60 2.00
C PRO A 5 13.06 -42.11 2.19
N THR A 6 12.08 -41.28 1.84
CA THR A 6 12.00 -39.88 2.26
C THR A 6 11.43 -39.79 3.67
N SER A 7 12.27 -39.50 4.67
CA SER A 7 11.83 -39.07 5.99
C SER A 7 12.52 -37.77 6.37
N PHE A 8 11.86 -36.64 6.11
CA PHE A 8 12.19 -35.36 6.73
C PHE A 8 11.64 -35.32 8.17
N PRO A 9 12.36 -34.75 9.16
CA PRO A 9 11.91 -34.71 10.54
C PRO A 9 10.75 -33.71 10.71
N ILE A 10 9.60 -34.27 11.07
CA ILE A 10 8.47 -33.72 11.84
C ILE A 10 8.54 -32.21 12.10
N GLY A 11 7.78 -31.45 11.32
CA GLY A 11 7.49 -30.04 11.59
C GLY A 11 6.89 -29.86 12.99
N ARG A 12 7.33 -28.83 13.71
CA ARG A 12 6.73 -28.44 15.00
C ARG A 12 5.22 -28.29 14.80
N ARG A 13 4.45 -29.13 15.49
CA ARG A 13 2.99 -29.12 15.50
C ARG A 13 2.52 -27.70 15.77
N ARG A 14 1.78 -27.11 14.83
CA ARG A 14 1.16 -25.79 14.99
C ARG A 14 0.18 -25.89 16.16
N VAL A 15 0.59 -25.38 17.33
CA VAL A 15 -0.25 -25.37 18.52
C VAL A 15 -1.23 -24.22 18.35
N ASP A 16 -2.53 -24.51 18.32
CA ASP A 16 -3.56 -23.47 18.34
C ASP A 16 -3.49 -22.75 19.71
N PRO A 17 -3.12 -21.47 19.75
CA PRO A 17 -2.99 -20.72 21.00
C PRO A 17 -4.32 -20.66 21.77
N ARG A 18 -5.46 -20.79 21.10
CA ARG A 18 -6.79 -20.79 21.73
C ARG A 18 -7.11 -22.13 22.39
N ALA A 19 -6.74 -23.24 21.75
CA ALA A 19 -6.93 -24.59 22.28
C ALA A 19 -6.04 -24.84 23.50
N GLU A 20 -4.77 -24.45 23.45
CA GLU A 20 -3.84 -24.52 24.59
C GLU A 20 -4.33 -23.67 25.77
N ARG A 21 -4.84 -22.47 25.43
CA ARG A 21 -5.44 -21.54 26.36
C ARG A 21 -6.69 -22.12 27.03
N ALA A 22 -7.54 -22.86 26.32
CA ALA A 22 -8.70 -23.54 26.90
C ALA A 22 -8.29 -24.72 27.80
N ALA A 23 -7.34 -25.56 27.36
CA ALA A 23 -6.88 -26.74 28.12
C ALA A 23 -6.27 -26.39 29.48
N ARG A 24 -5.60 -25.24 29.59
CA ARG A 24 -5.01 -24.74 30.84
C ARG A 24 -5.96 -23.95 31.72
N THR A 25 -7.21 -23.75 31.29
CA THR A 25 -8.19 -22.96 32.04
C THR A 25 -8.99 -23.83 33.01
N ILE A 26 -8.94 -23.51 34.31
CA ILE A 26 -9.69 -24.19 35.37
C ILE A 26 -10.79 -23.27 35.92
N LEU A 27 -11.99 -23.81 36.13
CA LEU A 27 -13.15 -23.11 36.73
C LEU A 27 -13.37 -23.52 38.20
N THR A 28 -12.34 -23.48 39.05
CA THR A 28 -12.50 -23.82 40.47
C THR A 28 -11.98 -22.72 41.39
N GLY A 29 -12.85 -22.27 42.30
CA GLY A 29 -12.54 -21.37 43.41
C GLY A 29 -13.19 -19.98 43.28
N PRO A 30 -13.97 -19.51 44.28
CA PRO A 30 -14.51 -18.15 44.27
C PRO A 30 -13.36 -17.14 44.40
N ARG A 31 -13.18 -16.27 43.40
CA ARG A 31 -12.21 -15.18 43.46
C ARG A 31 -12.95 -13.86 43.71
N PRO A 32 -12.74 -13.20 44.86
CA PRO A 32 -13.51 -12.02 45.21
C PRO A 32 -13.16 -10.84 44.29
N ARG A 33 -14.18 -10.22 43.65
CA ARG A 33 -14.01 -8.99 42.88
C ARG A 33 -14.29 -7.80 43.77
N LEU A 34 -13.34 -6.87 43.86
CA LEU A 34 -13.55 -5.57 44.51
C LEU A 34 -14.15 -4.56 43.52
N LEU A 35 -15.05 -3.70 43.98
CA LEU A 35 -15.55 -2.55 43.22
C LEU A 35 -14.36 -1.69 42.75
N ARG A 36 -14.38 -1.26 41.49
CA ARG A 36 -13.39 -0.30 40.95
C ARG A 36 -13.62 1.12 41.46
N GLN A 37 -14.83 1.41 41.95
CA GLN A 37 -15.17 2.67 42.59
C GLN A 37 -14.97 2.55 44.12
N PRO A 38 -14.47 3.60 44.78
CA PRO A 38 -14.30 3.59 46.23
C PRO A 38 -15.65 3.45 46.93
N VAL A 39 -15.76 2.48 47.85
CA VAL A 39 -16.92 2.38 48.74
C VAL A 39 -16.80 3.51 49.77
N THR A 40 -17.74 4.44 49.76
CA THR A 40 -17.80 5.52 50.74
C THR A 40 -18.10 4.95 52.11
N ALA A 41 -17.16 5.12 53.06
CA ALA A 41 -17.41 4.85 54.47
C ALA A 41 -18.52 5.77 54.97
N ALA A 42 -19.42 5.27 55.82
CA ALA A 42 -20.40 6.11 56.50
C ALA A 42 -19.68 7.25 57.25
N VAL A 43 -20.18 8.48 57.10
CA VAL A 43 -19.47 9.75 57.33
C VAL A 43 -19.14 10.04 58.82
N ASN A 44 -19.28 9.09 59.76
CA ASN A 44 -19.14 9.39 61.19
C ASN A 44 -18.27 8.42 62.03
N GLU A 45 -17.47 7.54 61.44
CA GLU A 45 -16.53 6.73 62.22
C GLU A 45 -15.13 7.38 62.28
N ARG A 46 -14.71 7.82 63.48
CA ARG A 46 -13.37 8.39 63.74
C ARG A 46 -12.21 7.42 63.47
N ARG A 47 -12.48 6.14 63.17
CA ARG A 47 -11.47 5.16 62.79
C ARG A 47 -12.01 4.22 61.71
N ARG A 48 -11.34 4.20 60.55
CA ARG A 48 -11.72 3.32 59.43
C ARG A 48 -11.25 1.89 59.70
N ASP A 49 -12.17 0.92 59.73
CA ASP A 49 -11.81 -0.51 59.73
C ASP A 49 -11.51 -1.01 58.30
N PRO A 50 -10.25 -1.36 57.99
CA PRO A 50 -9.88 -1.83 56.65
C PRO A 50 -10.54 -3.15 56.26
N ARG A 51 -10.94 -3.99 57.23
CA ARG A 51 -11.56 -5.30 56.95
C ARG A 51 -13.01 -5.14 56.53
N ALA A 52 -13.75 -4.27 57.23
CA ALA A 52 -15.14 -3.95 56.90
C ALA A 52 -15.27 -3.29 55.52
N LEU A 53 -14.37 -2.35 55.18
CA LEU A 53 -14.32 -1.72 53.85
C LEU A 53 -14.03 -2.73 52.73
N ARG A 54 -13.12 -3.68 53.00
CA ARG A 54 -12.77 -4.72 52.02
C ARG A 54 -13.94 -5.66 51.79
N ALA A 55 -14.69 -6.02 52.83
CA ALA A 55 -15.90 -6.84 52.77
C ALA A 55 -17.01 -6.15 51.96
N ALA A 56 -17.26 -4.86 52.22
CA ALA A 56 -18.28 -4.07 51.52
C ALA A 56 -17.96 -3.87 50.02
N ALA A 57 -16.69 -3.92 49.64
CA ALA A 57 -16.28 -3.79 48.24
C ALA A 57 -16.40 -5.08 47.42
N LEU A 58 -16.74 -6.24 48.01
CA LEU A 58 -16.90 -7.51 47.28
C LEU A 58 -18.20 -7.55 46.46
N VAL A 59 -18.10 -7.75 45.14
CA VAL A 59 -19.25 -7.69 44.22
C VAL A 59 -19.89 -9.04 43.90
N GLN A 60 -19.18 -10.17 43.97
CA GLN A 60 -19.73 -11.54 43.81
C GLN A 60 -18.63 -12.61 43.92
N SER A 61 -19.01 -13.82 44.35
CA SER A 61 -18.17 -15.01 44.58
C SER A 61 -18.28 -16.06 43.46
N GLN A 62 -18.58 -15.65 42.22
CA GLN A 62 -18.66 -16.60 41.09
C GLN A 62 -17.25 -17.11 40.69
N PRO A 63 -17.08 -18.41 40.41
CA PRO A 63 -15.80 -18.97 39.99
C PRO A 63 -15.37 -18.39 38.63
N ARG A 64 -14.14 -17.89 38.55
CA ARG A 64 -13.54 -17.36 37.31
C ARG A 64 -12.54 -18.35 36.71
N PRO A 65 -12.42 -18.37 35.37
CA PRO A 65 -11.41 -19.18 34.71
C PRO A 65 -9.99 -18.76 35.12
N ARG A 66 -9.17 -19.71 35.55
CA ARG A 66 -7.77 -19.52 35.97
C ARG A 66 -6.83 -20.30 35.05
N TYR A 67 -5.71 -19.69 34.66
CA TYR A 67 -4.57 -20.41 34.08
C TYR A 67 -3.83 -21.21 35.13
N ASP A 68 -3.77 -22.52 34.93
CA ASP A 68 -2.86 -23.39 35.63
C ASP A 68 -1.67 -23.74 34.72
N TRP A 69 -0.52 -23.19 35.06
CA TRP A 69 0.74 -23.38 34.33
C TRP A 69 1.41 -24.73 34.65
N THR A 70 0.89 -25.46 35.63
CA THR A 70 1.40 -26.80 36.00
C THR A 70 0.74 -27.92 35.20
N ARG A 71 -0.29 -27.62 34.39
CA ARG A 71 -0.91 -28.55 33.45
C ARG A 71 -0.20 -28.55 32.10
N ASP A 72 0.30 -29.71 31.71
CA ASP A 72 0.63 -30.00 30.33
C ASP A 72 -0.66 -30.15 29.52
N ALA A 73 -0.78 -29.40 28.42
CA ALA A 73 -1.95 -29.44 27.53
C ALA A 73 -2.15 -30.80 26.82
N ALA A 74 -1.25 -31.76 27.04
CA ALA A 74 -1.21 -33.05 26.35
C ALA A 74 -2.10 -34.14 26.97
N THR A 75 -2.60 -33.97 28.21
CA THR A 75 -3.14 -35.10 29.01
C THR A 75 -4.64 -35.10 29.28
N THR A 76 -5.44 -34.25 28.63
CA THR A 76 -6.91 -34.29 28.80
C THR A 76 -7.64 -34.23 27.48
N GLY A 77 -8.22 -35.38 27.13
CA GLY A 77 -9.44 -35.49 26.33
C GLY A 77 -9.27 -35.24 24.85
N THR A 78 -9.62 -36.25 24.06
CA THR A 78 -10.00 -36.13 22.65
C THR A 78 -11.04 -35.03 22.47
N ALA A 79 -10.58 -33.80 22.27
CA ALA A 79 -11.38 -32.77 21.65
C ALA A 79 -11.58 -33.23 20.21
N ALA A 80 -12.82 -33.64 19.90
CA ALA A 80 -13.26 -33.78 18.52
C ALA A 80 -12.75 -32.56 17.76
N ALA A 81 -12.01 -32.79 16.69
CA ALA A 81 -11.56 -31.73 15.81
C ALA A 81 -12.81 -31.01 15.30
N ILE A 82 -13.19 -29.93 15.98
CA ILE A 82 -14.00 -28.90 15.36
C ILE A 82 -13.03 -28.33 14.34
N ALA A 83 -13.10 -28.88 13.13
CA ALA A 83 -12.60 -28.22 11.94
C ALA A 83 -13.40 -26.93 11.83
N GLY A 84 -13.01 -25.93 12.64
CA GLY A 84 -13.31 -24.55 12.37
C GLY A 84 -12.52 -24.22 11.13
N THR A 85 -13.11 -24.51 9.97
CA THR A 85 -12.93 -23.66 8.80
C THR A 85 -12.97 -22.24 9.35
N ALA A 86 -11.80 -21.57 9.39
CA ALA A 86 -11.77 -20.14 9.60
C ALA A 86 -12.79 -19.59 8.63
N ALA A 87 -13.89 -19.03 9.16
CA ALA A 87 -14.90 -18.44 8.31
C ALA A 87 -14.13 -17.50 7.36
N PRO A 88 -14.32 -17.63 6.03
CA PRO A 88 -13.67 -16.72 5.11
C PRO A 88 -13.93 -15.30 5.62
N ALA A 89 -12.88 -14.46 5.64
CA ALA A 89 -13.05 -13.06 5.98
C ALA A 89 -14.26 -12.54 5.21
N PRO A 90 -15.19 -11.80 5.84
CA PRO A 90 -16.41 -11.39 5.19
C PRO A 90 -16.05 -10.69 3.88
N ALA A 91 -16.50 -11.24 2.75
CA ALA A 91 -16.24 -10.67 1.44
C ALA A 91 -16.82 -9.25 1.43
N ILE A 92 -15.98 -8.27 1.08
CA ILE A 92 -16.42 -6.88 0.95
C ILE A 92 -17.57 -6.86 -0.08
N PRO A 93 -18.78 -6.40 0.29
CA PRO A 93 -19.91 -6.41 -0.62
C PRO A 93 -19.62 -5.51 -1.81
N VAL A 94 -19.89 -6.02 -3.01
CA VAL A 94 -19.73 -5.24 -4.26
C VAL A 94 -20.85 -4.20 -4.32
N GLN A 95 -20.46 -2.92 -4.38
CA GLN A 95 -21.36 -1.81 -4.56
C GLN A 95 -21.71 -1.64 -6.05
N VAL A 96 -23.00 -1.51 -6.34
CA VAL A 96 -23.52 -1.39 -7.71
C VAL A 96 -24.41 -0.16 -7.80
N ILE A 97 -24.05 0.78 -8.67
CA ILE A 97 -24.85 1.97 -8.98
C ILE A 97 -25.50 1.79 -10.35
N ALA A 98 -26.75 1.32 -10.33
CA ALA A 98 -27.53 1.07 -11.54
C ALA A 98 -27.84 2.37 -12.31
N GLU A 99 -28.43 3.35 -11.61
CA GLU A 99 -28.93 4.62 -12.17
C GLU A 99 -28.30 5.82 -11.45
N PRO A 100 -27.10 6.26 -11.88
CA PRO A 100 -26.46 7.42 -11.27
C PRO A 100 -27.12 8.72 -11.72
N ALA A 101 -27.20 9.70 -10.82
CA ALA A 101 -27.73 11.04 -11.12
C ALA A 101 -26.83 11.80 -12.13
N TYR A 102 -25.54 11.50 -12.15
CA TYR A 102 -24.54 12.05 -13.06
C TYR A 102 -23.28 11.18 -13.04
N LEU A 103 -22.38 11.40 -14.00
CA LEU A 103 -21.09 10.73 -14.08
C LEU A 103 -19.95 11.66 -13.67
N ILE A 104 -18.94 11.08 -13.03
CA ILE A 104 -17.62 11.69 -12.81
C ILE A 104 -16.58 10.84 -13.53
N LEU A 105 -15.77 11.46 -14.37
CA LEU A 105 -14.68 10.79 -15.05
C LEU A 105 -13.38 10.93 -14.24
N ALA A 106 -12.68 9.84 -14.03
CA ALA A 106 -11.33 9.80 -13.48
C ALA A 106 -10.37 9.30 -14.58
N MET A 107 -9.60 10.21 -15.16
CA MET A 107 -8.63 9.93 -16.21
C MET A 107 -7.31 9.52 -15.55
N LEU A 108 -6.93 8.24 -15.65
CA LEU A 108 -5.79 7.70 -14.90
C LEU A 108 -4.52 7.65 -15.75
N ASP A 109 -3.36 7.78 -15.12
CA ASP A 109 -2.06 7.73 -15.82
C ASP A 109 -1.56 6.29 -16.02
N ARG A 110 -1.79 5.41 -15.04
CA ARG A 110 -1.31 4.02 -15.00
C ARG A 110 0.16 3.84 -15.42
N PRO A 111 1.12 4.44 -14.69
CA PRO A 111 2.54 4.23 -14.98
C PRO A 111 2.89 2.74 -14.94
N GLY A 112 3.49 2.22 -16.01
CA GLY A 112 3.86 0.79 -16.12
C GLY A 112 2.67 -0.17 -16.21
N GLY A 113 1.46 0.34 -16.49
CA GLY A 113 0.25 -0.46 -16.62
C GLY A 113 -0.45 -0.81 -15.31
N GLU A 114 0.06 -0.42 -14.15
CA GLU A 114 -0.58 -0.65 -12.84
C GLU A 114 -1.40 0.56 -12.37
N VAL A 115 -2.41 0.35 -11.52
CA VAL A 115 -3.14 1.44 -10.86
C VAL A 115 -2.28 1.98 -9.72
N SER A 116 -1.66 3.14 -9.95
CA SER A 116 -0.72 3.76 -9.01
C SER A 116 -1.40 4.28 -7.74
N GLU A 117 -0.60 4.62 -6.72
CA GLU A 117 -1.10 5.28 -5.51
C GLU A 117 -1.83 6.58 -5.87
N HIS A 118 -1.26 7.41 -6.74
CA HIS A 118 -1.88 8.67 -7.20
C HIS A 118 -3.18 8.43 -7.97
N ASP A 119 -3.25 7.40 -8.82
CA ASP A 119 -4.50 7.01 -9.51
C ASP A 119 -5.59 6.65 -8.50
N ARG A 120 -5.26 5.90 -7.43
CA ARG A 120 -6.22 5.56 -6.37
C ARG A 120 -6.71 6.80 -5.62
N GLN A 121 -5.85 7.79 -5.40
CA GLN A 121 -6.26 9.06 -4.78
C GLN A 121 -7.20 9.87 -5.68
N VAL A 122 -6.99 9.86 -7.00
CA VAL A 122 -7.89 10.49 -7.98
C VAL A 122 -9.25 9.79 -8.00
N ILE A 123 -9.28 8.45 -7.91
CA ILE A 123 -10.54 7.69 -7.80
C ILE A 123 -11.23 8.02 -6.47
N ALA A 124 -10.50 8.11 -5.36
CA ALA A 124 -11.03 8.53 -4.07
C ALA A 124 -11.65 9.94 -4.12
N ALA A 125 -11.00 10.88 -4.83
CA ALA A 125 -11.52 12.23 -5.05
C ALA A 125 -12.81 12.22 -5.88
N ALA A 126 -12.86 11.40 -6.94
CA ALA A 126 -14.06 11.22 -7.74
C ALA A 126 -15.19 10.60 -6.91
N ARG A 127 -14.87 9.64 -6.04
CA ARG A 127 -15.82 8.98 -5.16
C ARG A 127 -16.44 9.94 -4.16
N LEU A 128 -15.62 10.77 -3.50
CA LEU A 128 -16.10 11.79 -2.56
C LEU A 128 -17.16 12.70 -3.19
N LEU A 129 -16.93 13.14 -4.43
CA LEU A 129 -17.87 13.97 -5.17
C LEU A 129 -19.12 13.17 -5.60
N ALA A 130 -18.94 11.94 -6.08
CA ALA A 130 -20.03 11.07 -6.52
C ALA A 130 -21.00 10.76 -5.37
N ASP A 131 -20.48 10.35 -4.21
CA ASP A 131 -21.27 9.95 -3.05
C ASP A 131 -22.08 11.12 -2.47
N ALA A 132 -21.56 12.35 -2.58
CA ALA A 132 -22.27 13.54 -2.14
C ALA A 132 -23.53 13.85 -2.95
N GLY A 133 -23.66 13.33 -4.18
CA GLY A 133 -24.82 13.61 -5.04
C GLY A 133 -25.43 12.41 -5.74
N GLY A 134 -25.08 11.18 -5.36
CA GLY A 134 -25.57 9.95 -6.01
C GLY A 134 -25.06 9.77 -7.44
N GLY A 135 -23.84 10.23 -7.73
CA GLY A 135 -23.17 10.02 -9.01
C GLY A 135 -22.47 8.66 -9.10
N ALA A 136 -21.93 8.34 -10.28
CA ALA A 136 -21.04 7.19 -10.47
C ALA A 136 -19.66 7.62 -10.99
N VAL A 137 -18.61 6.93 -10.54
CA VAL A 137 -17.24 7.13 -11.02
C VAL A 137 -16.97 6.20 -12.19
N VAL A 138 -16.54 6.81 -13.30
CA VAL A 138 -16.09 6.15 -14.51
C VAL A 138 -14.58 6.36 -14.63
N THR A 139 -13.80 5.30 -14.45
CA THR A 139 -12.36 5.37 -14.71
C THR A 139 -12.06 5.24 -16.20
N VAL A 140 -11.05 5.95 -16.67
CA VAL A 140 -10.62 5.92 -18.07
C VAL A 140 -9.13 5.63 -18.10
N CYS A 141 -8.74 4.45 -18.58
CA CYS A 141 -7.36 4.00 -18.55
C CYS A 141 -7.12 2.81 -19.49
N THR A 142 -5.86 2.45 -19.75
CA THR A 142 -5.51 1.18 -20.41
C THR A 142 -5.85 0.00 -19.52
N GLY A 143 -6.38 -1.07 -20.11
CA GLY A 143 -6.75 -2.31 -19.40
C GLY A 143 -7.94 -2.17 -18.44
N SER A 144 -8.32 -3.29 -17.84
CA SER A 144 -9.41 -3.42 -16.87
C SER A 144 -8.99 -4.32 -15.70
N GLY A 145 -9.82 -4.48 -14.67
CA GLY A 145 -9.59 -5.52 -13.66
C GLY A 145 -9.99 -5.15 -12.22
N GLU A 146 -9.70 -6.08 -11.31
CA GLU A 146 -10.06 -5.99 -9.89
C GLU A 146 -9.46 -4.77 -9.18
N ALA A 147 -8.29 -4.32 -9.60
CA ALA A 147 -7.64 -3.13 -9.01
C ALA A 147 -8.51 -1.86 -9.12
N LEU A 148 -9.28 -1.70 -10.20
CA LEU A 148 -10.22 -0.58 -10.36
C LEU A 148 -11.44 -0.74 -9.44
N ALA A 149 -11.94 -1.97 -9.29
CA ALA A 149 -13.05 -2.29 -8.40
C ALA A 149 -12.70 -2.00 -6.93
N GLU A 150 -11.52 -2.44 -6.49
CA GLU A 150 -10.99 -2.21 -5.13
C GLU A 150 -10.65 -0.74 -4.89
N ALA A 151 -10.29 0.01 -5.93
CA ALA A 151 -10.04 1.45 -5.82
C ALA A 151 -11.33 2.28 -5.73
N GLY A 152 -12.51 1.69 -5.99
CA GLY A 152 -13.80 2.37 -5.91
C GLY A 152 -14.38 2.85 -7.24
N SER A 153 -14.01 2.23 -8.37
CA SER A 153 -14.58 2.53 -9.70
C SER A 153 -15.91 1.81 -9.92
N ASP A 154 -16.98 2.53 -10.29
CA ASP A 154 -18.26 1.87 -10.63
C ASP A 154 -18.23 1.27 -12.03
N ARG A 155 -17.64 2.02 -12.97
CA ARG A 155 -17.55 1.68 -14.38
C ARG A 155 -16.16 2.03 -14.91
N HIS A 156 -15.76 1.45 -16.04
CA HIS A 156 -14.52 1.85 -16.69
C HIS A 156 -14.66 1.91 -18.21
N VAL A 157 -13.90 2.81 -18.82
CA VAL A 157 -13.65 2.86 -20.26
C VAL A 157 -12.22 2.40 -20.48
N ALA A 158 -12.06 1.30 -21.22
CA ALA A 158 -10.75 0.79 -21.60
C ALA A 158 -10.21 1.56 -22.80
N LEU A 159 -9.02 2.15 -22.64
CA LEU A 159 -8.23 2.71 -23.73
C LEU A 159 -7.44 1.58 -24.42
N PRO A 160 -7.09 1.73 -25.71
CA PRO A 160 -6.29 0.74 -26.44
C PRO A 160 -4.96 0.42 -25.76
N ASP A 161 -4.44 -0.78 -25.99
CA ASP A 161 -3.11 -1.16 -25.50
C ASP A 161 -2.03 -0.21 -26.06
N GLY A 162 -0.96 0.03 -25.28
CA GLY A 162 0.12 0.96 -25.65
C GLY A 162 -0.23 2.45 -25.56
N TRP A 163 -1.49 2.79 -25.23
CA TRP A 163 -1.93 4.19 -25.10
C TRP A 163 -1.20 4.97 -24.00
N ALA A 164 -0.74 4.26 -22.96
CA ALA A 164 0.06 4.78 -21.87
C ALA A 164 1.55 4.96 -22.24
N ASP A 165 2.05 4.23 -23.24
CA ASP A 165 3.48 4.07 -23.53
C ASP A 165 4.03 5.17 -24.43
N ASP A 166 3.22 5.66 -25.37
CA ASP A 166 3.58 6.79 -26.23
C ASP A 166 3.10 8.12 -25.62
N TYR A 167 4.02 9.08 -25.50
CA TYR A 167 3.67 10.44 -25.06
C TYR A 167 3.10 11.24 -26.24
N VAL A 168 1.81 11.04 -26.50
CA VAL A 168 1.01 11.79 -27.50
C VAL A 168 -0.14 12.50 -26.78
N PRO A 169 0.12 13.61 -26.08
CA PRO A 169 -0.88 14.27 -25.24
C PRO A 169 -2.06 14.84 -26.03
N GLU A 170 -1.87 15.21 -27.30
CA GLU A 170 -2.95 15.66 -28.20
C GLU A 170 -4.00 14.56 -28.40
N ARG A 171 -3.55 13.32 -28.58
CA ARG A 171 -4.41 12.14 -28.76
C ARG A 171 -5.19 11.84 -27.48
N ARG A 172 -4.54 11.96 -26.31
CA ARG A 172 -5.21 11.80 -25.00
C ARG A 172 -6.24 12.91 -24.74
N ALA A 173 -5.92 14.16 -25.06
CA ALA A 173 -6.83 15.28 -24.90
C ALA A 173 -8.04 15.18 -25.85
N ALA A 174 -7.84 14.75 -27.09
CA ALA A 174 -8.93 14.50 -28.05
C ALA A 174 -9.89 13.41 -27.55
N ALA A 175 -9.35 12.29 -27.04
CA ALA A 175 -10.15 11.24 -26.43
C ALA A 175 -10.93 11.74 -25.20
N ALA A 176 -10.30 12.52 -24.31
CA ALA A 176 -10.98 13.13 -23.17
C ALA A 176 -12.10 14.09 -23.59
N SER A 177 -11.89 14.88 -24.66
CA SER A 177 -12.90 15.78 -25.23
C SER A 177 -14.08 15.01 -25.80
N ALA A 178 -13.82 13.91 -26.53
CA ALA A 178 -14.86 13.10 -27.11
C ALA A 178 -15.64 12.32 -26.02
N LEU A 179 -14.98 11.87 -24.95
CA LEU A 179 -15.64 11.29 -23.77
C LEU A 179 -16.51 12.32 -23.04
N MET A 180 -16.02 13.56 -22.91
CA MET A 180 -16.77 14.66 -22.33
C MET A 180 -18.05 14.94 -23.12
N ALA A 181 -18.00 14.88 -24.46
CA ALA A 181 -19.17 15.05 -25.32
C ALA A 181 -20.14 13.86 -25.21
N ALA A 182 -19.62 12.62 -25.27
CA ALA A 182 -20.45 11.41 -25.27
C ALA A 182 -21.13 11.13 -23.92
N LEU A 183 -20.44 11.38 -22.80
CA LEU A 183 -20.90 11.02 -21.46
C LEU A 183 -21.43 12.20 -20.64
N SER A 184 -21.19 13.44 -21.09
CA SER A 184 -21.59 14.67 -20.39
C SER A 184 -21.34 14.64 -18.88
N PRO A 185 -20.10 14.33 -18.42
CA PRO A 185 -19.82 14.22 -17.00
C PRO A 185 -19.92 15.56 -16.28
N ARG A 186 -20.28 15.50 -14.99
CA ARG A 186 -20.30 16.67 -14.10
C ARG A 186 -18.89 17.14 -13.78
N HIS A 187 -17.97 16.20 -13.50
CA HIS A 187 -16.57 16.47 -13.22
C HIS A 187 -15.67 15.51 -14.00
N ILE A 188 -14.49 15.98 -14.39
CA ILE A 188 -13.40 15.19 -14.95
C ILE A 188 -12.15 15.49 -14.13
N LEU A 189 -11.63 14.47 -13.47
CA LEU A 189 -10.46 14.54 -12.61
C LEU A 189 -9.28 13.87 -13.29
N PHE A 190 -8.11 14.50 -13.15
CA PHE A 190 -6.83 13.98 -13.62
C PHE A 190 -5.82 13.98 -12.45
N PRO A 191 -4.84 13.06 -12.43
CA PRO A 191 -3.64 13.24 -11.65
C PRO A 191 -2.93 14.55 -12.06
N ASP A 192 -2.45 15.35 -11.11
CA ASP A 192 -1.59 16.52 -11.39
C ASP A 192 -0.14 16.11 -11.68
N SER A 193 0.04 15.05 -12.46
CA SER A 193 1.34 14.54 -12.91
C SER A 193 1.83 15.29 -14.17
N GLN A 194 3.01 14.92 -14.67
CA GLN A 194 3.52 15.43 -15.95
C GLN A 194 2.60 15.07 -17.13
N ASP A 195 2.04 13.85 -17.13
CA ASP A 195 1.17 13.36 -18.20
C ASP A 195 -0.28 13.85 -18.01
N GLY A 196 -0.89 13.51 -16.88
CA GLY A 196 -2.30 13.83 -16.57
C GLY A 196 -2.55 15.33 -16.52
N GLY A 197 -1.63 16.09 -15.93
CA GLY A 197 -1.71 17.54 -15.86
C GLY A 197 -1.60 18.23 -17.22
N ASP A 198 -0.78 17.70 -18.15
CA ASP A 198 -0.68 18.22 -19.51
C ASP A 198 -1.99 17.98 -20.29
N VAL A 199 -2.52 16.75 -20.22
CA VAL A 199 -3.80 16.40 -20.86
C VAL A 199 -4.94 17.27 -20.33
N ALA A 200 -5.02 17.49 -19.02
CA ALA A 200 -6.05 18.32 -18.41
C ALA A 200 -6.03 19.78 -18.90
N ARG A 201 -4.84 20.38 -19.01
CA ARG A 201 -4.65 21.75 -19.50
C ARG A 201 -5.02 21.87 -20.97
N ARG A 202 -4.63 20.90 -21.80
CA ARG A 202 -4.97 20.85 -23.23
C ARG A 202 -6.47 20.70 -23.43
N LEU A 203 -7.11 19.80 -22.69
CA LEU A 203 -8.57 19.64 -22.73
C LEU A 203 -9.25 20.96 -22.37
N ALA A 204 -8.89 21.58 -21.24
CA ALA A 204 -9.48 22.82 -20.78
C ALA A 204 -9.38 23.95 -21.82
N ALA A 205 -8.22 24.10 -22.46
CA ALA A 205 -8.02 25.06 -23.54
C ALA A 205 -8.86 24.74 -24.77
N ALA A 206 -8.95 23.46 -25.17
CA ALA A 206 -9.68 23.01 -26.35
C ALA A 206 -11.20 23.21 -26.22
N VAL A 207 -11.76 22.98 -25.03
CA VAL A 207 -13.21 23.10 -24.78
C VAL A 207 -13.62 24.45 -24.19
N GLY A 208 -12.67 25.32 -23.84
CA GLY A 208 -12.93 26.63 -23.23
C GLY A 208 -13.46 26.57 -21.79
N GLU A 209 -13.19 25.48 -21.06
CA GLU A 209 -13.64 25.28 -19.67
C GLU A 209 -12.56 25.69 -18.66
N ARG A 210 -12.99 26.09 -17.45
CA ARG A 210 -12.06 26.42 -16.36
C ARG A 210 -11.45 25.15 -15.78
N LEU A 211 -10.12 25.17 -15.59
CA LEU A 211 -9.38 24.12 -14.91
C LEU A 211 -8.90 24.58 -13.54
N PHE A 212 -9.27 23.86 -12.48
CA PHE A 212 -8.70 24.05 -11.15
C PHE A 212 -7.61 23.00 -10.90
N THR A 213 -6.35 23.43 -11.06
CA THR A 213 -5.18 22.54 -10.95
C THR A 213 -4.70 22.33 -9.53
N GLY A 214 -4.06 21.20 -9.26
CA GLY A 214 -3.30 20.95 -8.03
C GLY A 214 -4.16 20.96 -6.77
N VAL A 215 -5.37 20.38 -6.83
CA VAL A 215 -6.27 20.25 -5.68
C VAL A 215 -5.57 19.47 -4.58
N GLN A 216 -5.43 20.08 -3.39
CA GLN A 216 -4.80 19.48 -2.21
C GLN A 216 -5.82 19.10 -1.13
N SER A 217 -7.01 19.72 -1.15
CA SER A 217 -8.13 19.33 -0.31
C SER A 217 -9.43 19.45 -1.11
N LEU A 218 -10.31 18.46 -0.97
CA LEU A 218 -11.56 18.38 -1.72
C LEU A 218 -12.71 17.99 -0.80
N GLY A 219 -13.76 18.80 -0.84
CA GLY A 219 -15.08 18.55 -0.29
C GLY A 219 -16.14 18.67 -1.39
N PRO A 220 -17.41 18.32 -1.09
CA PRO A 220 -18.50 18.38 -2.07
C PRO A 220 -18.76 19.80 -2.60
N ASP A 221 -18.56 20.82 -1.77
CA ASP A 221 -18.85 22.21 -2.11
C ASP A 221 -17.59 23.07 -2.29
N ARG A 222 -16.40 22.53 -1.97
CA ARG A 222 -15.15 23.29 -1.98
C ARG A 222 -13.94 22.44 -2.33
N ALA A 223 -13.15 22.91 -3.29
CA ALA A 223 -11.81 22.42 -3.60
C ALA A 223 -10.80 23.51 -3.25
N THR A 224 -9.69 23.16 -2.61
CA THR A 224 -8.63 24.12 -2.24
C THR A 224 -7.24 23.63 -2.62
N ARG A 225 -6.34 24.60 -2.77
CA ARG A 225 -4.90 24.40 -3.01
C ARG A 225 -4.11 25.55 -2.43
N GLN A 226 -2.85 25.29 -2.13
CA GLN A 226 -1.88 26.36 -1.90
C GLN A 226 -1.48 27.05 -3.21
N SER A 227 -1.21 28.34 -3.12
CA SER A 227 -0.82 29.24 -4.20
C SER A 227 0.23 30.25 -3.70
N ALA A 228 0.79 31.05 -4.60
CA ALA A 228 1.83 32.04 -4.27
C ALA A 228 2.98 31.43 -3.44
N GLY A 229 3.49 30.28 -3.88
CA GLY A 229 4.59 29.57 -3.21
C GLY A 229 4.24 29.00 -1.83
N GLY A 230 2.96 28.74 -1.54
CA GLY A 230 2.51 28.21 -0.24
C GLY A 230 1.98 29.25 0.72
N SER A 231 2.13 30.54 0.41
CA SER A 231 1.73 31.64 1.30
C SER A 231 0.23 31.91 1.34
N LEU A 232 -0.52 31.45 0.33
CA LEU A 232 -1.96 31.69 0.21
C LEU A 232 -2.70 30.39 -0.08
N GLU A 233 -3.82 30.17 0.61
CA GLU A 233 -4.79 29.15 0.24
C GLU A 233 -5.83 29.75 -0.72
N THR A 234 -6.02 29.12 -1.87
CA THR A 234 -7.07 29.46 -2.83
C THR A 234 -8.11 28.34 -2.85
N GLY A 235 -9.38 28.72 -2.85
CA GLY A 235 -10.49 27.78 -2.86
C GLY A 235 -11.64 28.22 -3.75
N HIS A 236 -12.25 27.25 -4.42
CA HIS A 236 -13.42 27.44 -5.28
C HIS A 236 -14.39 26.28 -5.09
N CYS A 237 -15.64 26.41 -5.57
CA CYS A 237 -16.49 25.24 -5.74
C CYS A 237 -15.88 24.28 -6.77
N PRO A 238 -16.04 22.95 -6.59
CA PRO A 238 -15.53 21.95 -7.54
C PRO A 238 -15.90 22.29 -8.98
N THR A 239 -14.89 22.47 -9.84
CA THR A 239 -15.09 22.82 -11.25
C THR A 239 -15.30 21.58 -12.09
N ARG A 240 -15.76 21.77 -13.33
CA ARG A 240 -15.95 20.66 -14.28
C ARG A 240 -14.65 19.93 -14.58
N LEU A 241 -13.52 20.65 -14.67
CA LEU A 241 -12.19 20.08 -14.87
C LEU A 241 -11.31 20.37 -13.66
N MET A 242 -10.65 19.35 -13.10
CA MET A 242 -9.71 19.51 -11.99
C MET A 242 -8.51 18.56 -12.14
N THR A 243 -7.33 18.99 -11.65
CA THR A 243 -6.21 18.08 -11.40
C THR A 243 -6.01 17.90 -9.90
N VAL A 244 -5.75 16.68 -9.46
CA VAL A 244 -5.60 16.31 -8.04
C VAL A 244 -4.12 16.14 -7.75
N ALA A 245 -3.59 16.89 -6.79
CA ALA A 245 -2.19 16.78 -6.37
C ALA A 245 -1.92 15.41 -5.76
N ALA A 246 -0.67 14.94 -5.84
CA ALA A 246 -0.26 13.76 -5.11
C ALA A 246 -0.40 14.01 -3.59
N ASP A 247 -0.83 12.98 -2.88
CA ASP A 247 -1.11 12.95 -1.44
C ASP A 247 -2.23 13.91 -0.98
N ALA A 248 -3.07 14.39 -1.91
CA ALA A 248 -4.21 15.25 -1.59
C ALA A 248 -5.34 14.51 -0.85
N LEU A 249 -5.54 13.23 -1.19
CA LEU A 249 -6.56 12.38 -0.58
C LEU A 249 -5.96 11.02 -0.23
N ALA A 250 -6.47 10.39 0.83
CA ALA A 250 -6.13 8.99 1.10
C ALA A 250 -6.84 8.07 0.09
N PRO A 251 -6.16 7.04 -0.45
CA PRO A 251 -6.82 5.95 -1.17
C PRO A 251 -7.94 5.32 -0.32
N LEU A 252 -8.95 4.78 -0.99
CA LEU A 252 -10.03 4.06 -0.33
C LEU A 252 -9.57 2.66 0.10
N ASP A 253 -9.95 2.25 1.30
CA ASP A 253 -9.72 0.92 1.84
C ASP A 253 -11.06 0.23 2.13
N GLY A 254 -11.10 -1.09 1.96
CA GLY A 254 -12.27 -1.90 2.35
C GLY A 254 -13.52 -1.67 1.48
N VAL A 255 -13.36 -1.07 0.30
CA VAL A 255 -14.43 -0.87 -0.69
C VAL A 255 -14.26 -1.81 -1.87
N ARG A 256 -15.37 -2.19 -2.50
CA ARG A 256 -15.37 -2.90 -3.78
C ARG A 256 -16.57 -2.45 -4.58
N HIS A 257 -16.34 -1.98 -5.80
CA HIS A 257 -17.38 -1.58 -6.73
C HIS A 257 -17.41 -2.52 -7.94
N GLU A 258 -18.47 -2.46 -8.75
CA GLU A 258 -18.64 -3.36 -9.91
C GLU A 258 -17.51 -3.23 -10.95
N ALA A 259 -16.96 -2.02 -11.12
CA ALA A 259 -16.01 -1.66 -12.19
C ALA A 259 -16.41 -2.25 -13.55
N ARG A 260 -17.70 -2.23 -13.91
CA ARG A 260 -18.15 -2.83 -15.18
C ARG A 260 -17.66 -2.04 -16.39
N PRO A 261 -17.37 -2.69 -17.53
CA PRO A 261 -17.07 -1.99 -18.77
C PRO A 261 -18.24 -1.10 -19.20
N LEU A 262 -17.96 0.14 -19.57
CA LEU A 262 -18.92 1.06 -20.17
C LEU A 262 -18.68 1.09 -21.68
N ALA A 263 -19.63 0.52 -22.44
CA ALA A 263 -19.59 0.56 -23.90
C ALA A 263 -19.86 1.98 -24.39
N LEU A 264 -19.03 2.47 -25.31
CA LEU A 264 -19.21 3.77 -25.95
C LEU A 264 -19.86 3.56 -27.34
N PRO A 265 -20.78 4.44 -27.77
CA PRO A 265 -21.54 4.27 -29.02
C PRO A 265 -20.68 4.27 -30.29
N ASP A 266 -19.57 5.00 -30.28
CA ASP A 266 -18.57 5.10 -31.35
C ASP A 266 -17.17 4.93 -30.72
N PRO A 267 -16.12 4.56 -31.48
CA PRO A 267 -14.76 4.75 -30.98
C PRO A 267 -14.56 6.25 -30.79
N VAL A 268 -14.70 6.69 -29.54
CA VAL A 268 -14.42 8.04 -29.03
C VAL A 268 -12.96 8.47 -29.28
N MET A 269 -12.17 7.55 -29.84
CA MET A 269 -10.81 7.75 -30.31
C MET A 269 -10.86 8.41 -31.69
N ALA A 270 -11.00 9.74 -31.72
CA ALA A 270 -10.84 10.51 -32.94
C ALA A 270 -9.55 10.12 -33.66
N GLY A 271 -9.64 9.86 -34.96
CA GLY A 271 -8.55 9.36 -35.79
C GLY A 271 -7.30 10.23 -35.67
N GLU A 272 -6.14 9.58 -35.69
CA GLU A 272 -4.82 10.21 -35.59
C GLU A 272 -4.47 11.14 -36.78
N GLU A 273 -5.39 11.30 -37.73
CA GLU A 273 -5.23 12.09 -38.94
C GLU A 273 -5.28 13.58 -38.60
N GLY A 274 -4.15 14.27 -38.78
CA GLY A 274 -4.07 15.73 -38.73
C GLY A 274 -3.74 16.35 -37.37
N LEU A 275 -3.51 15.57 -36.31
CA LEU A 275 -3.01 16.14 -35.05
C LEU A 275 -1.57 16.64 -35.24
N PRO A 276 -1.25 17.91 -34.91
CA PRO A 276 0.11 18.41 -34.94
C PRO A 276 0.93 17.64 -33.91
N ARG A 277 1.80 16.76 -34.41
CA ARG A 277 2.61 15.89 -33.56
C ARG A 277 3.79 16.70 -33.04
N LEU A 278 3.92 16.81 -31.71
CA LEU A 278 5.26 16.79 -31.14
C LEU A 278 5.93 15.54 -31.72
N GLY A 279 7.04 15.69 -32.43
CA GLY A 279 7.78 14.55 -32.99
C GLY A 279 7.96 13.52 -31.87
N GLY A 280 7.49 12.28 -32.11
CA GLY A 280 7.17 11.32 -31.05
C GLY A 280 8.22 11.29 -29.93
N ALA A 281 7.82 11.71 -28.74
CA ALA A 281 8.65 11.59 -27.56
C ALA A 281 8.53 10.17 -27.03
N ARG A 282 9.65 9.45 -26.99
CA ARG A 282 9.73 8.12 -26.41
C ARG A 282 10.36 8.22 -25.02
N ARG A 283 9.75 7.58 -24.01
CA ARG A 283 10.42 7.36 -22.73
C ARG A 283 11.64 6.48 -22.96
N LEU A 284 12.83 7.02 -22.69
CA LEU A 284 14.04 6.23 -22.67
C LEU A 284 14.05 5.43 -21.36
N ALA A 285 14.17 4.11 -21.46
CA ALA A 285 14.43 3.29 -20.30
C ALA A 285 15.80 3.71 -19.75
N VAL A 286 15.80 4.36 -18.59
CA VAL A 286 17.02 4.62 -17.84
C VAL A 286 17.34 3.33 -17.10
N ASP A 287 18.58 2.85 -17.21
CA ASP A 287 19.06 1.78 -16.35
C ASP A 287 18.92 2.26 -14.89
N PRO A 288 18.06 1.64 -14.05
CA PRO A 288 17.90 2.05 -12.67
C PRO A 288 19.25 2.06 -11.95
N ASP A 289 20.14 1.12 -12.29
CA ASP A 289 21.45 1.10 -11.71
C ASP A 289 22.26 2.34 -12.11
N ALA A 290 22.09 2.94 -13.29
CA ALA A 290 22.82 4.16 -13.65
C ALA A 290 22.38 5.42 -12.86
N LEU A 291 21.29 5.36 -12.09
CA LEU A 291 20.80 6.49 -11.29
C LEU A 291 21.67 6.75 -10.06
N ALA A 292 21.76 8.03 -9.68
CA ALA A 292 22.37 8.42 -8.42
C ALA A 292 21.53 7.93 -7.22
N LEU A 293 22.19 7.47 -6.16
CA LEU A 293 21.52 6.97 -4.96
C LEU A 293 20.59 8.00 -4.28
N SER A 294 20.83 9.30 -4.48
CA SER A 294 20.00 10.38 -3.94
C SER A 294 18.68 10.58 -4.68
N GLU A 295 18.56 10.08 -5.91
CA GLU A 295 17.42 10.33 -6.81
C GLU A 295 16.58 9.07 -7.09
N THR A 296 16.96 7.94 -6.50
CA THR A 296 16.29 6.66 -6.73
C THR A 296 15.21 6.38 -5.70
N ASP A 297 14.07 5.87 -6.17
CA ASP A 297 12.93 5.51 -5.31
C ASP A 297 13.04 4.08 -4.75
N PHE A 298 13.81 3.21 -5.37
CA PHE A 298 14.00 1.82 -4.92
C PHE A 298 15.47 1.42 -4.93
N ILE A 299 15.96 0.99 -3.76
CA ILE A 299 17.35 0.59 -3.56
C ILE A 299 17.43 -0.86 -3.08
N LEU A 300 18.27 -1.65 -3.76
CA LEU A 300 18.72 -2.96 -3.29
C LEU A 300 20.13 -2.82 -2.72
N SER A 301 20.31 -3.05 -1.43
CA SER A 301 21.59 -2.81 -0.75
C SER A 301 22.21 -4.07 -0.15
N ALA A 302 23.47 -4.34 -0.49
CA ALA A 302 24.25 -5.45 0.06
C ALA A 302 25.04 -5.06 1.32
N GLY A 303 25.09 -5.99 2.26
CA GLY A 303 26.00 -5.96 3.40
C GLY A 303 27.06 -7.07 3.33
N ASN A 304 27.82 -7.19 4.41
CA ASN A 304 28.87 -8.21 4.54
C ASN A 304 28.33 -9.66 4.48
N GLY A 305 27.03 -9.88 4.72
CA GLY A 305 26.40 -11.19 4.59
C GLY A 305 26.12 -11.62 3.15
N VAL A 306 26.45 -10.81 2.14
CA VAL A 306 26.31 -11.18 0.72
C VAL A 306 27.63 -11.73 0.20
N THR A 307 27.61 -12.99 -0.24
CA THR A 307 28.77 -13.67 -0.83
C THR A 307 28.56 -13.99 -2.31
N ASP A 308 27.32 -14.29 -2.71
CA ASP A 308 26.93 -14.49 -4.11
C ASP A 308 26.56 -13.17 -4.79
N TRP A 309 27.58 -12.50 -5.33
CA TRP A 309 27.45 -11.23 -6.05
C TRP A 309 26.73 -11.36 -7.40
N ARG A 310 26.73 -12.56 -8.00
CA ARG A 310 26.02 -12.81 -9.26
C ARG A 310 24.52 -12.76 -9.02
N SER A 311 24.04 -13.50 -8.01
CA SER A 311 22.63 -13.46 -7.62
C SER A 311 22.20 -12.06 -7.13
N PHE A 312 23.09 -11.32 -6.46
CA PHE A 312 22.82 -9.94 -6.08
C PHE A 312 22.61 -9.02 -7.29
N ALA A 313 23.49 -9.12 -8.31
CA ALA A 313 23.37 -8.32 -9.52
C ALA A 313 22.08 -8.67 -10.31
N GLU A 314 21.79 -9.96 -10.46
CA GLU A 314 20.59 -10.47 -11.15
C GLU A 314 19.30 -10.07 -10.42
N LEU A 315 19.30 -10.05 -9.08
CA LEU A 315 18.17 -9.57 -8.30
C LEU A 315 17.93 -8.08 -8.51
N GLY A 316 18.99 -7.26 -8.59
CA GLY A 316 18.89 -5.83 -8.89
C GLY A 316 18.22 -5.59 -10.24
N GLU A 317 18.63 -6.33 -11.27
CA GLU A 317 18.04 -6.26 -12.61
C GLU A 317 16.59 -6.74 -12.64
N ALA A 318 16.30 -7.87 -11.97
CA ALA A 318 14.96 -8.41 -11.89
C ALA A 318 14.00 -7.42 -11.19
N LEU A 319 14.45 -6.76 -10.12
CA LEU A 319 13.68 -5.76 -9.39
C LEU A 319 13.61 -4.40 -10.11
N GLY A 320 14.53 -4.10 -11.03
CA GLY A 320 14.72 -2.74 -11.53
C GLY A 320 15.16 -1.78 -10.42
N ALA A 321 15.98 -2.25 -9.49
CA ALA A 321 16.42 -1.50 -8.32
C ALA A 321 17.85 -1.00 -8.51
N THR A 322 18.11 0.22 -8.01
CA THR A 322 19.46 0.76 -7.95
C THR A 322 20.27 0.01 -6.90
N ARG A 323 21.41 -0.58 -7.29
CA ARG A 323 22.24 -1.37 -6.38
C ARG A 323 23.07 -0.46 -5.49
N ALA A 324 23.15 -0.80 -4.23
CA ALA A 324 23.89 -0.08 -3.20
C ALA A 324 24.64 -1.04 -2.28
N GLY A 325 25.52 -0.50 -1.44
CA GLY A 325 26.26 -1.32 -0.49
C GLY A 325 26.56 -0.59 0.81
N SER A 326 26.76 -1.39 1.86
CA SER A 326 27.44 -0.90 3.06
C SER A 326 28.88 -0.51 2.76
N ARG A 327 29.50 0.27 3.67
CA ARG A 327 30.93 0.60 3.57
C ARG A 327 31.82 -0.64 3.43
N VAL A 328 31.54 -1.71 4.17
CA VAL A 328 32.34 -2.95 4.12
C VAL A 328 32.35 -3.56 2.72
N VAL A 329 31.20 -3.53 2.05
CA VAL A 329 31.04 -4.02 0.67
C VAL A 329 31.84 -3.18 -0.33
N CYS A 330 31.81 -1.85 -0.17
CA CYS A 330 32.54 -0.95 -1.06
C CYS A 330 34.05 -1.01 -0.82
N ASP A 331 34.46 -1.05 0.45
CA ASP A 331 35.87 -1.16 0.84
C ASP A 331 36.47 -2.52 0.40
N ALA A 332 35.64 -3.58 0.28
CA ALA A 332 36.02 -4.87 -0.30
C ALA A 332 36.07 -4.89 -1.84
N GLY A 333 35.68 -3.79 -2.51
CA GLY A 333 35.73 -3.66 -3.97
C GLY A 333 34.58 -4.33 -4.72
N HIS A 334 33.54 -4.79 -4.03
CA HIS A 334 32.38 -5.42 -4.68
C HIS A 334 31.42 -4.42 -5.32
N LEU A 335 31.38 -3.20 -4.80
CA LEU A 335 30.64 -2.07 -5.38
C LEU A 335 31.50 -0.80 -5.35
N PRO A 336 31.33 0.13 -6.31
CA PRO A 336 32.10 1.36 -6.32
C PRO A 336 31.63 2.28 -5.17
N ARG A 337 32.50 3.20 -4.77
CA ARG A 337 32.30 4.03 -3.56
C ARG A 337 31.08 4.96 -3.64
N GLU A 338 30.67 5.35 -4.84
CA GLU A 338 29.42 6.09 -5.10
C GLU A 338 28.15 5.30 -4.73
N ARG A 339 28.25 3.98 -4.59
CA ARG A 339 27.16 3.09 -4.13
C ARG A 339 27.11 2.92 -2.62
N GLN A 340 28.02 3.57 -1.89
CA GLN A 340 28.07 3.44 -0.44
C GLN A 340 26.90 4.18 0.21
N VAL A 341 26.10 3.48 1.01
CA VAL A 341 25.06 4.08 1.86
C VAL A 341 25.57 4.21 3.30
N GLY A 342 25.24 5.33 3.94
CA GLY A 342 25.57 5.58 5.36
C GLY A 342 26.11 6.99 5.59
N ALA A 343 26.42 7.31 6.85
CA ALA A 343 26.87 8.62 7.31
C ALA A 343 28.11 9.17 6.58
N SER A 344 28.97 8.28 6.06
CA SER A 344 30.17 8.63 5.29
C SER A 344 30.04 8.34 3.78
N GLY A 345 28.85 7.93 3.35
CA GLY A 345 28.47 7.74 1.95
C GLY A 345 27.26 8.60 1.62
N THR A 346 26.35 8.09 0.80
CA THR A 346 25.11 8.78 0.44
C THR A 346 24.03 8.54 1.48
N VAL A 347 23.36 9.63 1.90
CA VAL A 347 22.10 9.59 2.64
C VAL A 347 20.97 9.52 1.63
N VAL A 348 20.07 8.56 1.79
CA VAL A 348 19.03 8.24 0.81
C VAL A 348 17.64 8.43 1.40
N GLY A 349 16.72 8.93 0.57
CA GLY A 349 15.31 9.17 0.88
C GLY A 349 14.35 8.31 0.05
N ALA A 350 14.79 7.11 -0.35
CA ALA A 350 14.04 6.22 -1.24
C ALA A 350 12.69 5.79 -0.64
N ARG A 351 11.71 5.51 -1.50
CA ARG A 351 10.41 4.93 -1.10
C ARG A 351 10.60 3.54 -0.51
N CYS A 352 11.48 2.73 -1.09
CA CYS A 352 11.78 1.38 -0.60
C CYS A 352 13.28 1.11 -0.56
N TYR A 353 13.73 0.45 0.51
CA TYR A 353 15.12 0.01 0.69
C TYR A 353 15.14 -1.47 1.11
N LEU A 354 15.65 -2.34 0.24
CA LEU A 354 15.85 -3.75 0.50
C LEU A 354 17.29 -3.99 0.96
N ALA A 355 17.46 -4.19 2.26
CA ALA A 355 18.74 -4.50 2.90
C ALA A 355 18.98 -6.01 2.93
N VAL A 356 20.00 -6.50 2.24
CA VAL A 356 20.36 -7.92 2.18
C VAL A 356 21.70 -8.14 2.86
N GLY A 357 21.72 -8.92 3.95
CA GLY A 357 22.95 -9.24 4.69
C GLY A 357 23.59 -8.05 5.40
N ILE A 358 22.81 -7.00 5.75
CA ILE A 358 23.29 -5.81 6.46
C ILE A 358 22.94 -5.93 7.95
N ALA A 359 23.94 -5.81 8.82
CA ALA A 359 23.75 -5.84 10.28
C ALA A 359 23.07 -4.57 10.83
N GLY A 360 23.29 -3.42 10.19
CA GLY A 360 22.69 -2.13 10.59
C GLY A 360 23.53 -1.33 11.59
N ALA A 361 24.84 -1.19 11.34
CA ALA A 361 25.68 -0.30 12.14
C ALA A 361 25.05 1.13 12.19
N PRO A 362 25.15 1.87 13.31
CA PRO A 362 24.53 3.19 13.44
C PRO A 362 24.83 4.15 12.29
N GLN A 363 26.06 4.08 11.75
CA GLN A 363 26.49 4.88 10.61
C GLN A 363 25.71 4.52 9.33
N HIS A 364 25.42 3.24 9.11
CA HIS A 364 24.58 2.82 7.97
C HIS A 364 23.14 3.29 8.16
N LEU A 365 22.59 3.13 9.37
CA LEU A 365 21.20 3.52 9.68
C LEU A 365 20.95 5.02 9.53
N GLN A 366 21.93 5.86 9.88
CA GLN A 366 21.87 7.30 9.63
C GLN A 366 21.66 7.62 8.13
N GLY A 367 22.22 6.81 7.24
CA GLY A 367 22.08 6.96 5.79
C GLY A 367 20.68 6.63 5.26
N ILE A 368 19.85 5.92 6.03
CA ILE A 368 18.52 5.46 5.58
C ILE A 368 17.38 5.98 6.49
N THR A 369 17.65 7.03 7.27
CA THR A 369 16.65 7.57 8.21
C THR A 369 15.41 8.10 7.49
N ALA A 370 15.56 8.69 6.30
CA ALA A 370 14.47 9.24 5.51
C ALA A 370 13.75 8.21 4.61
N VAL A 371 14.18 6.95 4.60
CA VAL A 371 13.54 5.90 3.79
C VAL A 371 12.16 5.55 4.36
N ARG A 372 11.13 5.57 3.49
CA ARG A 372 9.73 5.29 3.87
C ARG A 372 9.52 3.83 4.26
N HIS A 373 9.99 2.88 3.45
CA HIS A 373 9.84 1.45 3.70
C HIS A 373 11.19 0.72 3.66
N VAL A 374 11.55 0.05 4.75
CA VAL A 374 12.77 -0.77 4.87
C VAL A 374 12.39 -2.24 4.96
N ILE A 375 12.96 -3.04 4.07
CA ILE A 375 12.85 -4.51 4.07
C ILE A 375 14.23 -5.07 4.41
N ALA A 376 14.32 -6.00 5.34
CA ALA A 376 15.60 -6.58 5.75
C ALA A 376 15.63 -8.10 5.59
N VAL A 377 16.70 -8.62 5.00
CA VAL A 377 17.04 -10.04 4.95
C VAL A 377 18.32 -10.24 5.75
N ASN A 378 18.23 -10.97 6.86
CA ASN A 378 19.39 -11.26 7.71
C ASN A 378 19.19 -12.59 8.44
N THR A 379 20.27 -13.35 8.65
CA THR A 379 20.24 -14.57 9.46
C THR A 379 20.08 -14.28 10.95
N ASP A 380 20.54 -13.10 11.40
CA ASP A 380 20.45 -12.66 12.79
C ASP A 380 19.16 -11.85 13.03
N LEU A 381 18.24 -12.44 13.81
CA LEU A 381 17.00 -11.80 14.26
C LEU A 381 17.26 -10.56 15.13
N HIS A 382 18.43 -10.45 15.75
CA HIS A 382 18.78 -9.36 16.66
C HIS A 382 19.54 -8.21 15.99
N ALA A 383 19.82 -8.32 14.68
CA ALA A 383 20.46 -7.27 13.91
C ALA A 383 19.69 -5.93 14.02
N GLU A 384 20.40 -4.82 14.15
CA GLU A 384 19.79 -3.49 14.23
C GLU A 384 19.01 -3.13 12.95
N MET A 385 19.45 -3.65 11.80
CA MET A 385 18.71 -3.50 10.55
C MET A 385 17.32 -4.16 10.61
N ILE A 386 17.20 -5.33 11.24
CA ILE A 386 15.91 -6.02 11.43
C ILE A 386 14.98 -5.18 12.32
N LYS A 387 15.52 -4.52 13.35
CA LYS A 387 14.74 -3.62 14.22
C LYS A 387 14.24 -2.37 13.48
N ARG A 388 14.99 -1.89 12.50
CA ARG A 388 14.62 -0.74 11.65
C ARG A 388 13.60 -1.12 10.56
N ALA A 389 13.55 -2.38 10.16
CA ALA A 389 12.77 -2.81 9.01
C ALA A 389 11.26 -2.91 9.31
N ASP A 390 10.46 -2.47 8.35
CA ASP A 390 9.01 -2.64 8.34
C ASP A 390 8.62 -4.09 8.02
N LEU A 391 9.46 -4.77 7.22
CA LEU A 391 9.35 -6.19 6.90
C LEU A 391 10.71 -6.88 7.05
N SER A 392 10.74 -7.99 7.76
CA SER A 392 11.97 -8.74 8.03
C SER A 392 11.85 -10.20 7.61
N ILE A 393 12.88 -10.71 6.94
CA ILE A 393 13.06 -12.10 6.55
C ILE A 393 14.29 -12.64 7.29
N VAL A 394 14.06 -13.62 8.16
CA VAL A 394 15.12 -14.25 8.95
C VAL A 394 15.56 -15.52 8.24
N ALA A 395 16.49 -15.37 7.30
CA ALA A 395 17.00 -16.45 6.46
C ALA A 395 18.35 -16.05 5.86
N ASP A 396 19.02 -17.03 5.26
CA ASP A 396 20.24 -16.78 4.49
C ASP A 396 19.90 -15.95 3.22
N ALA A 397 20.66 -14.87 3.01
CA ALA A 397 20.55 -14.04 1.83
C ALA A 397 20.78 -14.84 0.53
N GLN A 398 21.68 -15.82 0.56
CA GLN A 398 22.02 -16.65 -0.59
C GLN A 398 20.84 -17.53 -1.04
N ASP A 399 19.96 -17.93 -0.14
CA ASP A 399 18.74 -18.68 -0.48
C ASP A 399 17.61 -17.74 -0.91
N VAL A 400 17.51 -16.58 -0.28
CA VAL A 400 16.42 -15.62 -0.52
C VAL A 400 16.55 -14.94 -1.89
N MET A 401 17.74 -14.52 -2.31
CA MET A 401 17.90 -13.79 -3.58
C MET A 401 17.41 -14.61 -4.79
N PRO A 402 17.81 -15.88 -5.00
CA PRO A 402 17.32 -16.69 -6.12
C PRO A 402 15.82 -16.97 -6.04
N ALA A 403 15.28 -17.17 -4.83
CA ALA A 403 13.84 -17.39 -4.65
C ALA A 403 13.02 -16.16 -5.05
N LEU A 404 13.49 -14.96 -4.71
CA LEU A 404 12.87 -13.70 -5.14
C LEU A 404 12.95 -13.52 -6.66
N ILE A 405 14.12 -13.75 -7.27
CA ILE A 405 14.30 -13.66 -8.73
C ILE A 405 13.27 -14.54 -9.46
N ARG A 406 13.10 -15.80 -9.02
CA ARG A 406 12.13 -16.72 -9.61
C ARG A 406 10.70 -16.17 -9.53
N LEU A 407 10.27 -15.73 -8.34
CA LEU A 407 8.91 -15.21 -8.12
C LEU A 407 8.63 -13.93 -8.92
N ILE A 408 9.64 -13.06 -9.06
CA ILE A 408 9.51 -11.82 -9.86
C ILE A 408 9.30 -12.16 -11.33
N ARG A 409 10.07 -13.11 -11.87
CA ARG A 409 9.91 -13.56 -13.26
C ARG A 409 8.55 -14.19 -13.50
N GLU A 410 8.10 -15.05 -12.60
CA GLU A 410 6.76 -15.66 -12.69
C GLU A 410 5.65 -14.60 -12.70
N ARG A 411 5.75 -13.55 -11.88
CA ARG A 411 4.77 -12.45 -11.85
C ARG A 411 4.81 -11.51 -13.03
N ARG A 412 5.97 -11.26 -13.64
CA ARG A 412 6.07 -10.39 -14.84
C ARG A 412 5.52 -11.06 -16.10
N HIS A 413 5.36 -12.38 -16.10
CA HIS A 413 4.80 -13.16 -17.20
C HIS A 413 3.31 -13.52 -17.02
N ALA A 414 2.71 -13.16 -15.89
CA ALA A 414 1.28 -13.31 -15.61
C ALA A 414 0.59 -11.95 -15.77
#